data_AF-A0A2Z4PQ05-F1
#
_entry.id   AF-A0A2Z4PQ05-F1
#
_cell.length_a   1.000
_cell.length_b   1.000
_cell.length_c   1.000
_cell.angle_alpha   90.00
_cell.angle_beta   90.00
_cell.angle_gamma   90.00
#
_symmetry.space_group_name_H-M   'P 1'
#
loop_
_entity.id
_entity.type
_entity.pdbx_description
1 polymer ?
#
loop_
_entity_poly.entity_id
_entity_poly.type
_entity_poly.pdbx_seq_one_letter_code
_entity_poly.pdbx_strand_id
1 'polypeptide(L)'
;MADFAKLFNTEKHGQILVMLNSVDNGAEVKFFFKPLGFGVCEISNNFIDTDKGWDSAHQYFDSIDEAKAVDSVLPALKNFSTAFGE
;
A
#
# COMPACT_ATOMS: atom_id res chain seq x y z
N MET A 1 -21.28 2.61 5.30
CA MET A 1 -19.95 3.27 5.35
C MET A 1 -19.11 2.61 4.27
N ALA A 2 -18.36 3.39 3.50
CA ALA A 2 -17.38 2.81 2.57
C ALA A 2 -16.19 2.25 3.37
N ASP A 3 -15.59 1.16 2.90
CA ASP A 3 -14.38 0.61 3.51
C ASP A 3 -13.23 1.61 3.35
N PHE A 4 -12.48 1.86 4.43
CA PHE A 4 -11.28 2.70 4.43
C PHE A 4 -9.99 1.87 4.32
N ALA A 5 -10.10 0.55 4.48
CA ALA A 5 -8.99 -0.37 4.46
C ALA A 5 -9.33 -1.66 3.72
N LYS A 6 -8.33 -2.23 3.05
CA LYS A 6 -8.39 -3.54 2.39
C LYS A 6 -7.26 -4.40 2.94
N LEU A 7 -7.56 -5.64 3.32
CA LEU A 7 -6.59 -6.59 3.86
C LEU A 7 -6.49 -7.79 2.92
N PHE A 8 -5.29 -8.04 2.40
CA PHE A 8 -4.99 -9.16 1.53
C PHE A 8 -4.03 -10.11 2.24
N ASN A 9 -4.34 -11.41 2.24
CA ASN A 9 -3.47 -12.44 2.77
C ASN A 9 -2.95 -13.28 1.60
N THR A 10 -1.72 -13.01 1.22
CA THR A 10 -1.09 -13.63 0.05
C THR A 10 -0.27 -14.84 0.47
N GLU A 11 -0.34 -15.93 -0.30
CA GLU A 11 0.40 -17.15 0.03
C GLU A 11 1.93 -16.95 0.02
N LYS A 12 2.43 -16.07 -0.86
CA LYS A 12 3.87 -15.88 -1.09
C LYS A 12 4.49 -14.70 -0.37
N HIS A 13 3.71 -13.64 -0.13
CA HIS A 13 4.23 -12.37 0.38
C HIS A 13 3.63 -12.00 1.75
N GLY A 14 2.84 -12.90 2.33
CA GLY A 14 2.19 -12.69 3.62
C GLY A 14 1.05 -11.66 3.51
N GLN A 15 0.85 -10.95 4.61
CA GLN A 15 -0.24 -9.98 4.73
C GLN A 15 0.15 -8.62 4.16
N ILE A 16 -0.76 -8.04 3.38
CA ILE A 16 -0.68 -6.68 2.85
C ILE A 16 -1.94 -5.93 3.29
N LEU A 17 -1.77 -4.84 4.04
CA LEU A 17 -2.84 -3.93 4.42
C LEU A 17 -2.75 -2.67 3.57
N VAL A 18 -3.85 -2.30 2.93
CA VAL A 18 -3.99 -1.07 2.15
C VAL A 18 -4.97 -0.16 2.85
N MET A 19 -4.61 1.08 3.11
CA MET A 19 -5.48 2.05 3.79
C MET A 19 -5.55 3.36 3.01
N LEU A 20 -6.76 3.86 2.84
CA LEU A 20 -7.01 5.24 2.45
C LEU A 20 -7.03 6.09 3.71
N ASN A 21 -6.18 7.11 3.75
CA ASN A 21 -5.99 7.98 4.90
C ASN A 21 -6.04 9.45 4.48
N SER A 22 -6.32 10.32 5.46
CA SER A 22 -6.21 11.76 5.36
C SER A 22 -4.91 12.24 6.01
N VAL A 23 -4.15 13.08 5.33
CA VAL A 23 -2.97 13.78 5.85
C VAL A 23 -3.15 15.28 5.75
N ASP A 24 -2.33 16.08 6.46
CA ASP A 24 -2.46 17.55 6.47
C ASP A 24 -2.49 18.20 5.07
N ASN A 25 -1.91 17.53 4.06
CA ASN A 25 -1.82 18.01 2.69
C ASN A 25 -2.54 17.10 1.67
N GLY A 26 -3.65 16.46 2.07
CA GLY A 26 -4.55 15.77 1.15
C GLY A 26 -4.81 14.32 1.50
N ALA A 27 -5.07 13.52 0.47
CA ALA A 27 -5.35 12.10 0.62
C ALA A 27 -4.09 11.25 0.41
N GLU A 28 -4.04 10.11 1.08
CA GLU A 28 -2.93 9.17 0.96
C GLU A 28 -3.48 7.74 0.89
N VAL A 29 -2.91 6.93 0.00
CA VAL A 29 -3.13 5.48 0.00
C VAL A 29 -1.84 4.81 0.46
N LYS A 30 -1.89 4.19 1.64
CA LYS A 30 -0.76 3.50 2.28
C LYS A 30 -0.86 1.99 2.10
N PHE A 31 0.28 1.36 1.86
CA PHE A 31 0.46 -0.09 1.84
C PHE A 31 1.38 -0.48 2.98
N PHE A 32 0.93 -1.39 3.84
CA PHE A 32 1.70 -1.96 4.93
C PHE A 32 1.96 -3.43 4.63
N PHE A 33 3.22 -3.84 4.77
CA PHE A 33 3.65 -5.20 4.52
C PHE A 33 4.87 -5.51 5.36
N LYS A 34 5.14 -6.80 5.59
CA LYS A 34 6.29 -7.23 6.39
C LYS A 34 7.19 -8.14 5.55
N PRO A 35 8.33 -7.63 5.04
CA PRO A 35 9.33 -8.48 4.41
C PRO A 35 9.92 -9.47 5.43
N LEU A 36 10.35 -10.63 4.97
CA LEU A 36 11.07 -11.60 5.82
C LEU A 36 12.35 -10.95 6.36
N GLY A 37 12.59 -11.06 7.67
CA GLY A 37 13.77 -10.48 8.31
C GLY A 37 13.66 -9.00 8.67
N PHE A 38 12.54 -8.33 8.38
CA PHE A 38 12.33 -6.90 8.66
C PHE A 38 11.11 -6.65 9.54
N GLY A 39 11.01 -5.42 10.05
CA GLY A 39 9.80 -4.89 10.67
C GLY A 39 8.68 -4.69 9.64
N VAL A 40 7.56 -4.13 10.08
CA VAL A 40 6.50 -3.68 9.16
C VAL A 40 7.03 -2.48 8.38
N CYS A 41 6.99 -2.57 7.06
CA CYS A 41 7.31 -1.49 6.13
C CYS A 41 6.02 -0.84 5.64
N GLU A 42 6.11 0.44 5.28
CA GLU A 42 5.03 1.16 4.62
C GLU A 42 5.48 1.79 3.30
N ILE A 43 4.57 1.84 2.33
CA ILE A 43 4.69 2.62 1.08
C ILE A 43 3.48 3.54 1.01
N SER A 44 3.73 4.81 0.68
CA SER A 44 2.73 5.86 0.65
C SER A 44 2.58 6.45 -0.74
N ASN A 45 1.36 6.45 -1.27
CA ASN A 45 0.99 7.23 -2.46
C ASN A 45 0.19 8.45 -2.03
N ASN A 46 0.79 9.64 -2.19
CA ASN A 46 0.18 10.91 -1.81
C ASN A 46 -0.56 11.53 -3.00
N PHE A 47 -1.73 12.09 -2.72
CA PHE A 47 -2.57 12.79 -3.68
C PHE A 47 -2.68 14.26 -3.27
N ILE A 48 -2.73 15.15 -4.27
CA ILE A 48 -2.79 16.60 -4.06
C ILE A 48 -4.06 16.96 -3.28
N ASP A 49 -3.96 17.87 -2.30
CA ASP A 49 -5.11 18.38 -1.56
C ASP A 49 -6.06 19.23 -2.41
N THR A 50 -6.93 18.55 -3.16
CA THR A 50 -8.01 19.13 -3.97
C THR A 50 -9.13 18.11 -4.06
N ASP A 51 -10.38 18.53 -4.33
CA ASP A 51 -11.49 17.59 -4.54
C ASP A 51 -11.17 16.50 -5.58
N LYS A 52 -10.46 16.85 -6.65
CA LYS A 52 -10.01 15.90 -7.67
C LYS A 52 -8.94 14.94 -7.15
N GLY A 53 -8.05 15.40 -6.28
CA GLY A 53 -7.04 14.54 -5.66
C GLY A 53 -7.67 13.55 -4.68
N TRP A 54 -8.69 13.98 -3.94
CA TRP A 54 -9.52 13.09 -3.12
C TRP A 54 -10.25 12.04 -3.96
N ASP A 55 -10.93 12.45 -5.04
CA ASP A 55 -11.58 11.53 -5.98
C ASP A 55 -10.57 10.53 -6.57
N SER A 56 -9.39 11.01 -6.98
CA SER A 56 -8.31 10.16 -7.50
C SER A 56 -7.81 9.15 -6.46
N ALA A 57 -7.68 9.55 -5.19
CA ALA A 57 -7.27 8.66 -4.11
C ALA A 57 -8.31 7.57 -3.84
N HIS A 58 -9.60 7.95 -3.84
CA HIS A 58 -10.71 7.01 -3.70
C HIS A 58 -10.78 6.04 -4.88
N GLN A 59 -10.68 6.52 -6.11
CA GLN A 59 -10.66 5.68 -7.31
C GLN A 59 -9.46 4.74 -7.33
N TYR A 60 -8.28 5.23 -6.96
CA TYR A 60 -7.09 4.40 -6.87
C TYR A 60 -7.27 3.32 -5.79
N PHE A 61 -7.71 3.70 -4.59
CA PHE A 61 -7.99 2.77 -3.50
C PHE A 61 -9.00 1.69 -3.91
N ASP A 62 -10.13 2.09 -4.53
CA ASP A 62 -11.16 1.17 -5.00
C ASP A 62 -10.62 0.19 -6.05
N SER A 63 -9.75 0.67 -6.94
CA SER A 63 -9.11 -0.13 -7.98
C SER A 63 -8.10 -1.16 -7.46
N ILE A 64 -7.66 -1.07 -6.20
CA ILE A 64 -6.69 -2.02 -5.62
C ILE A 64 -7.38 -3.34 -5.29
N ASP A 65 -6.96 -4.36 -6.03
CA ASP A 65 -7.15 -5.77 -5.76
C ASP A 65 -5.84 -6.42 -5.25
N GLU A 66 -5.88 -7.70 -4.91
CA GLU A 66 -4.72 -8.43 -4.39
C GLU A 66 -3.51 -8.37 -5.33
N ALA A 67 -3.70 -8.51 -6.65
CA ALA A 67 -2.59 -8.53 -7.60
C ALA A 67 -1.90 -7.17 -7.66
N LYS A 68 -2.66 -6.07 -7.65
CA LYS A 68 -2.09 -4.71 -7.58
C LYS A 68 -1.44 -4.41 -6.24
N ALA A 69 -2.00 -4.91 -5.15
CA ALA A 69 -1.40 -4.76 -3.82
C ALA A 69 -0.02 -5.44 -3.77
N VAL A 70 0.09 -6.66 -4.31
CA VAL A 70 1.36 -7.37 -4.44
C VAL A 70 2.33 -6.62 -5.35
N ASP A 71 1.89 -6.21 -6.54
CA ASP A 71 2.73 -5.48 -7.50
C ASP A 71 3.32 -4.19 -6.90
N SER A 72 2.52 -3.48 -6.09
CA SER A 72 2.95 -2.23 -5.44
C SER A 72 4.05 -2.44 -4.39
N VAL A 73 4.04 -3.57 -3.67
CA VAL A 73 5.03 -3.86 -2.61
C VAL A 73 6.21 -4.71 -3.11
N LEU A 74 6.06 -5.37 -4.27
CA LEU A 74 7.05 -6.29 -4.82
C LEU A 74 8.44 -5.65 -5.06
N PRO A 75 8.56 -4.41 -5.57
CA PRO A 75 9.86 -3.75 -5.71
C PRO A 75 10.58 -3.60 -4.38
N ALA A 76 9.85 -3.22 -3.32
CA ALA A 76 10.43 -3.12 -1.98
C ALA A 76 10.88 -4.49 -1.48
N LEU A 77 10.03 -5.52 -1.60
CA LEU A 77 10.37 -6.90 -1.20
C LEU A 77 11.64 -7.42 -1.91
N LYS A 78 11.77 -7.19 -3.22
CA LYS A 78 12.94 -7.62 -4.02
C LYS A 78 14.23 -6.89 -3.64
N ASN A 79 14.13 -5.58 -3.35
CA ASN A 79 15.29 -4.81 -2.92
C ASN A 79 15.79 -5.26 -1.54
N PHE A 80 14.87 -5.58 -0.63
CA PHE A 80 15.23 -6.11 0.70
C PHE A 80 15.88 -7.50 0.61
N SER A 81 15.37 -8.40 -0.23
CA SER A 81 16.00 -9.72 -0.42
C SER A 81 17.39 -9.64 -1.04
N THR A 82 17.62 -8.66 -1.93
CA THR A 82 18.91 -8.51 -2.63
C THR A 82 19.96 -7.80 -1.79
N ALA A 83 19.57 -6.82 -0.97
CA ALA A 83 20.49 -5.99 -0.20
C ALA A 83 21.02 -6.67 1.08
N PHE A 84 20.35 -7.71 1.58
CA PHE A 84 20.67 -8.36 2.85
C PHE A 84 20.74 -9.88 2.74
N GLY A 85 21.05 -10.39 1.55
CA GLY A 85 20.95 -11.80 1.17
C GLY A 85 21.59 -12.78 2.16
N GLU A 86 20.79 -13.78 2.52
CA GLU A 86 21.22 -15.17 2.71
C GLU A 86 21.55 -15.81 1.34
#